data_AF-A0A1N6RKT4-F1
#
_entry.id   AF-A0A1N6RKT4-F1
#
_cell.length_a   1.000
_cell.length_b   1.000
_cell.length_c   1.000
_cell.angle_alpha   90.00
_cell.angle_beta   90.00
_cell.angle_gamma   90.00
#
_symmetry.space_group_name_H-M   'P 1'
#
loop_
_entity.id
_entity.type
_entity.pdbx_description
1 polymer ?
#
loop_
_entity_poly.entity_id
_entity_poly.type
_entity_poly.pdbx_seq_one_letter_code
_entity_poly.pdbx_strand_id
1 'polypeptide(L)'
;MKKMFKLMILFSLLVTLLSGCSNGGNIAGDSGLDNTGDSNNVIVSKEGGGEVILEEEDSTTTKLMAQAADSYYFSHWEGDLSGTNNPEYIDNTAPREVTAVFLSQEENNPDGTDANGVFKLINSWGENWGAFNDGSYYISYEAAIANNLDLYLIAPRDQYQPKALAVFNIEAASRKDVEIKFETADGSKQLYPASAPYDYDGSMNNIPVNQKGGASAFPENNIALDISSLLPINGEITLTVTNSGSSDIYLNNWQLEEYSAYPGTPVQTYSSNLSSELIAAGNSKSFTMNINIETSVSAQADSSSGLDSYVRDYTEADWRSRENKHLRAQSYHNDSFGRGLKELSAEEMKTALESGIVKTIDAGALAGDQIKVAGEASLDYSASEYFPPVGNQGSEGSCASWSTVYYMLGFYQARDQGWDLSAAAVTGVDQSQLMSPDFIYQLINGGQDGGSYYTDNLMMLANLGAASWAEMPADDSEYLSWGSEEAWRTAAGHRVDYPIYYLQINNYTDIKAVKDLLDQGYLLSAAIDSTQYNSNGIWTVDNYSNPYLDHANTVVGYDDSYQNSVEEISIK
;
A
#
# COMPACT_ATOMS: atom_id res chain seq x y z
N MET A 1 -28.10 14.34 47.98
CA MET A 1 -28.58 15.73 48.06
C MET A 1 -28.40 16.33 46.67
N LYS A 2 -29.51 16.59 45.94
CA LYS A 2 -29.68 17.38 44.69
C LYS A 2 -28.82 16.99 43.45
N LYS A 3 -29.33 16.90 42.22
CA LYS A 3 -30.68 16.88 41.63
C LYS A 3 -30.47 16.48 40.15
N MET A 4 -31.18 15.47 39.68
CA MET A 4 -31.41 15.18 38.25
C MET A 4 -32.36 16.23 37.66
N PHE A 5 -32.20 16.57 36.38
CA PHE A 5 -33.25 17.14 35.56
C PHE A 5 -33.18 16.55 34.14
N LYS A 6 -34.08 15.60 33.86
CA LYS A 6 -34.54 15.25 32.51
C LYS A 6 -35.77 16.11 32.23
N LEU A 7 -35.85 16.78 31.09
CA LEU A 7 -37.06 17.45 30.62
C LEU A 7 -37.46 16.91 29.26
N MET A 8 -38.58 16.18 29.24
CA MET A 8 -39.39 15.84 28.06
C MET A 8 -40.20 17.07 27.64
N ILE A 9 -40.27 17.36 26.34
CA ILE A 9 -41.31 18.21 25.72
C ILE A 9 -41.61 17.54 24.35
N LEU A 10 -42.60 16.66 24.26
CA LEU A 10 -44.00 16.87 23.84
C LEU A 10 -44.18 17.52 22.46
N PHE A 11 -44.41 16.68 21.44
CA PHE A 11 -44.84 17.05 20.09
C PHE A 11 -46.36 17.32 20.11
N SER A 12 -46.80 18.50 19.67
CA SER A 12 -48.21 18.78 19.39
C SER A 12 -48.39 19.26 17.96
N LEU A 13 -49.08 18.43 17.18
CA LEU A 13 -49.52 18.66 15.81
C LEU A 13 -50.66 19.71 15.80
N LEU A 14 -50.55 20.77 15.00
CA LEU A 14 -51.70 21.59 14.65
C LEU A 14 -51.64 22.00 13.17
N VAL A 15 -52.60 21.48 12.40
CA VAL A 15 -52.86 21.83 11.00
C VAL A 15 -53.76 23.06 10.95
N THR A 16 -53.34 24.10 10.25
CA THR A 16 -54.25 25.10 9.65
C THR A 16 -53.67 25.61 8.34
N LEU A 17 -54.35 25.30 7.24
CA LEU A 17 -54.24 25.97 5.94
C LEU A 17 -54.89 27.36 6.03
N LEU A 18 -54.24 28.39 5.46
CA LEU A 18 -54.89 29.46 4.69
C LEU A 18 -53.84 30.31 3.95
N SER A 19 -54.22 30.71 2.74
CA SER A 19 -53.47 31.34 1.66
C SER A 19 -53.27 32.85 1.82
N GLY A 20 -52.20 33.40 1.24
CA GLY A 20 -52.09 34.84 0.94
C GLY A 20 -50.67 35.34 0.60
N CYS A 21 -50.47 35.78 -0.65
CA CYS A 21 -49.26 36.43 -1.15
C CYS A 21 -48.97 37.79 -0.48
N SER A 22 -47.69 38.14 -0.23
CA SER A 22 -46.96 39.29 -0.85
C SER A 22 -45.71 39.71 -0.05
N ASN A 23 -44.59 39.87 -0.78
CA ASN A 23 -43.44 40.76 -0.61
C ASN A 23 -42.87 41.12 0.78
N GLY A 24 -41.62 40.71 1.00
CA GLY A 24 -40.47 41.60 1.21
C GLY A 24 -40.22 42.14 2.63
N GLY A 25 -39.14 41.68 3.26
CA GLY A 25 -38.50 42.36 4.40
C GLY A 25 -37.61 41.46 5.27
N ASN A 26 -36.29 41.63 5.13
CA ASN A 26 -35.21 40.98 5.88
C ASN A 26 -35.41 40.94 7.40
N ILE A 27 -35.07 39.79 8.02
CA ILE A 27 -34.35 39.71 9.29
C ILE A 27 -33.26 38.65 9.15
N ALA A 28 -32.02 39.07 9.39
CA ALA A 28 -30.79 38.29 9.30
C ALA A 28 -30.56 37.43 10.54
N GLY A 29 -29.89 36.29 10.34
CA GLY A 29 -29.27 35.52 11.41
C GLY A 29 -29.35 34.02 11.25
N ASP A 30 -28.83 33.47 10.14
CA ASP A 30 -28.33 32.10 10.11
C ASP A 30 -27.15 32.04 9.13
N SER A 31 -26.08 31.38 9.54
CA SER A 31 -24.81 31.31 8.81
C SER A 31 -24.96 30.41 7.58
N GLY A 32 -25.19 31.04 6.43
CA GLY A 32 -24.53 30.68 5.17
C GLY A 32 -24.82 29.32 4.53
N LEU A 33 -26.07 28.86 4.50
CA LEU A 33 -26.50 27.86 3.52
C LEU A 33 -26.79 28.56 2.19
N ASP A 34 -25.80 28.60 1.31
CA ASP A 34 -25.98 29.07 -0.07
C ASP A 34 -26.28 27.87 -0.98
N ASN A 35 -27.36 27.94 -1.77
CA ASN A 35 -27.67 26.94 -2.79
C ASN A 35 -26.73 27.15 -4.00
N THR A 36 -25.95 26.13 -4.36
CA THR A 36 -24.95 26.20 -5.45
C THR A 36 -25.37 25.50 -6.74
N GLY A 37 -26.58 24.95 -6.81
CA GLY A 37 -27.13 24.30 -8.00
C GLY A 37 -28.15 23.20 -7.68
N ASP A 38 -29.20 23.09 -8.49
CA ASP A 38 -30.29 22.10 -8.33
C ASP A 38 -30.42 21.22 -9.58
N SER A 39 -30.54 19.90 -9.40
CA SER A 39 -31.20 19.02 -10.38
C SER A 39 -32.68 18.90 -10.05
N ASN A 40 -33.50 18.27 -10.90
CA ASN A 40 -34.96 18.20 -10.65
C ASN A 40 -35.34 17.56 -9.30
N ASN A 41 -34.45 16.76 -8.70
CA ASN A 41 -34.69 16.04 -7.46
C ASN A 41 -33.54 16.10 -6.45
N VAL A 42 -32.42 16.80 -6.72
CA VAL A 42 -31.32 16.92 -5.75
C VAL A 42 -31.10 18.40 -5.46
N ILE A 43 -31.37 18.78 -4.22
CA ILE A 43 -31.14 20.11 -3.67
C ILE A 43 -29.80 20.06 -2.93
N VAL A 44 -28.87 20.91 -3.35
CA VAL A 44 -27.56 21.00 -2.72
C VAL A 44 -27.39 22.33 -2.00
N SER A 45 -26.92 22.23 -0.77
CA SER A 45 -26.44 23.36 0.00
C SER A 45 -24.96 23.15 0.35
N LYS A 46 -24.33 24.21 0.87
CA LYS A 46 -22.97 24.13 1.38
C LYS A 46 -22.86 24.84 2.71
N GLU A 47 -21.91 24.38 3.52
CA GLU A 47 -21.35 25.09 4.66
C GLU A 47 -19.89 25.41 4.36
N GLY A 48 -19.43 26.63 4.66
CA GLY A 48 -18.06 27.07 4.40
C GLY A 48 -17.75 27.47 2.94
N GLY A 49 -16.45 27.49 2.63
CA GLY A 49 -15.89 27.99 1.37
C GLY A 49 -15.68 26.91 0.32
N GLY A 50 -16.62 26.79 -0.61
CA GLY A 50 -16.53 25.87 -1.74
C GLY A 50 -17.75 25.97 -2.63
N GLU A 51 -17.83 25.10 -3.62
CA GLU A 51 -18.94 24.96 -4.54
C GLU A 51 -19.25 23.48 -4.73
N VAL A 52 -20.52 23.13 -4.97
CA VAL A 52 -20.89 21.79 -5.41
C VAL A 52 -21.29 21.83 -6.87
N ILE A 53 -20.60 21.02 -7.68
CA ILE A 53 -20.90 20.79 -9.09
C ILE A 53 -21.80 19.54 -9.17
N LEU A 54 -22.93 19.68 -9.88
CA LEU A 54 -23.85 18.58 -10.14
C LEU A 54 -23.75 18.15 -11.60
N GLU A 55 -23.58 16.85 -11.83
CA GLU A 55 -23.64 16.24 -13.15
C GLU A 55 -24.71 15.12 -13.14
N GLU A 56 -25.76 15.25 -13.97
CA GLU A 56 -26.73 14.17 -14.14
C GLU A 56 -26.06 13.03 -14.94
N GLU A 57 -25.80 11.91 -14.26
CA GLU A 57 -25.19 10.73 -14.89
C GLU A 57 -26.25 9.96 -15.70
N ASP A 58 -27.43 9.75 -15.10
CA ASP A 58 -28.60 9.17 -15.76
C ASP A 58 -29.94 9.62 -15.12
N SER A 59 -31.06 9.02 -15.56
CA SER A 59 -32.40 9.35 -15.05
C SER A 59 -32.67 8.94 -13.59
N THR A 60 -31.73 8.27 -12.95
CA THR A 60 -31.83 7.74 -11.59
C THR A 60 -30.69 8.18 -10.67
N THR A 61 -29.61 8.75 -11.22
CA THR A 61 -28.39 9.06 -10.48
C THR A 61 -27.84 10.44 -10.84
N THR A 62 -27.50 11.24 -9.82
CA THR A 62 -26.75 12.50 -9.96
C THR A 62 -25.39 12.36 -9.30
N LYS A 63 -24.33 12.74 -10.01
CA LYS A 63 -22.98 12.89 -9.49
C LYS A 63 -22.82 14.27 -8.85
N LEU A 64 -22.29 14.31 -7.64
CA LEU A 64 -21.99 15.50 -6.86
C LEU A 64 -20.48 15.61 -6.69
N MET A 65 -19.91 16.76 -7.01
CA MET A 65 -18.49 17.04 -6.83
C MET A 65 -18.33 18.30 -6.02
N ALA A 66 -17.80 18.17 -4.81
CA ALA A 66 -17.47 19.29 -3.94
C ALA A 66 -16.10 19.87 -4.33
N GLN A 67 -16.09 21.09 -4.87
CA GLN A 67 -14.88 21.83 -5.18
C GLN A 67 -14.63 22.85 -4.07
N ALA A 68 -13.59 22.63 -3.27
CA ALA A 68 -13.24 23.60 -2.23
C ALA A 68 -12.73 24.92 -2.84
N ALA A 69 -13.05 26.03 -2.19
CA ALA A 69 -12.47 27.32 -2.51
C ALA A 69 -11.04 27.43 -1.93
N ASP A 70 -10.27 28.44 -2.36
CA ASP A 70 -8.95 28.72 -1.82
C ASP A 70 -8.99 28.79 -0.27
N SER A 71 -8.05 28.11 0.40
CA SER A 71 -7.94 28.00 1.86
C SER A 71 -9.04 27.20 2.58
N TYR A 72 -9.85 26.45 1.83
CA TYR A 72 -10.79 25.47 2.38
C TYR A 72 -10.45 24.07 1.86
N TYR A 73 -11.05 23.06 2.46
CA TYR A 73 -11.10 21.72 1.89
C TYR A 73 -12.48 21.11 2.12
N PHE A 74 -12.86 20.18 1.26
CA PHE A 74 -14.10 19.42 1.46
C PHE A 74 -13.92 18.47 2.63
N SER A 75 -14.73 18.65 3.68
CA SER A 75 -14.69 17.81 4.87
C SER A 75 -15.57 16.58 4.68
N HIS A 76 -16.87 16.77 4.50
CA HIS A 76 -17.83 15.67 4.37
C HIS A 76 -19.17 16.14 3.80
N TRP A 77 -19.99 15.18 3.38
CA TRP A 77 -21.40 15.37 3.08
C TRP A 77 -22.25 15.18 4.33
N GLU A 78 -23.35 15.93 4.42
CA GLU A 78 -24.44 15.74 5.38
C GLU A 78 -25.80 15.72 4.69
N GLY A 79 -26.82 15.19 5.37
CA GLY A 79 -28.19 15.09 4.88
C GLY A 79 -28.52 13.70 4.33
N ASP A 80 -29.04 13.64 3.10
CA ASP A 80 -29.31 12.39 2.38
C ASP A 80 -28.03 11.70 1.86
N LEU A 81 -26.87 12.37 1.98
CA LEU A 81 -25.54 11.77 1.90
C LEU A 81 -24.79 11.96 3.21
N SER A 82 -23.82 11.09 3.46
CA SER A 82 -22.90 11.18 4.59
C SER A 82 -21.53 10.67 4.20
N GLY A 83 -20.47 11.19 4.82
CA GLY A 83 -19.09 10.70 4.62
C GLY A 83 -18.24 11.65 3.79
N THR A 84 -16.98 11.30 3.57
CA THR A 84 -15.96 12.19 3.01
C THR A 84 -15.70 11.99 1.51
N ASN A 85 -16.52 11.17 0.85
CA ASN A 85 -16.34 10.74 -0.52
C ASN A 85 -16.55 11.92 -1.49
N ASN A 86 -15.66 12.17 -2.45
CA ASN A 86 -15.83 13.28 -3.37
C ASN A 86 -15.04 13.10 -4.68
N PRO A 87 -15.69 12.91 -5.85
CA PRO A 87 -17.14 13.01 -6.06
C PRO A 87 -17.93 11.87 -5.41
N GLU A 88 -19.23 12.09 -5.22
CA GLU A 88 -20.19 11.13 -4.65
C GLU A 88 -21.47 11.08 -5.50
N TYR A 89 -22.14 9.93 -5.54
CA TYR A 89 -23.35 9.71 -6.32
C TYR A 89 -24.57 9.59 -5.41
N ILE A 90 -25.68 10.20 -5.84
CA ILE A 90 -26.95 10.13 -5.13
C ILE A 90 -28.09 9.70 -6.05
N ASP A 91 -28.95 8.82 -5.53
CA ASP A 91 -30.23 8.45 -6.15
C ASP A 91 -31.12 9.69 -6.28
N ASN A 92 -31.44 10.07 -7.51
CA ASN A 92 -32.29 11.22 -7.82
C ASN A 92 -33.73 10.82 -8.19
N THR A 93 -34.16 9.59 -7.88
CA THR A 93 -35.53 9.12 -8.18
C THR A 93 -36.60 9.71 -7.26
N ALA A 94 -36.19 10.33 -6.14
CA ALA A 94 -37.02 11.11 -5.22
C ALA A 94 -36.25 12.37 -4.77
N PRO A 95 -36.93 13.40 -4.22
CA PRO A 95 -36.26 14.58 -3.68
C PRO A 95 -35.22 14.23 -2.62
N ARG A 96 -34.02 14.80 -2.74
CA ARG A 96 -32.89 14.65 -1.83
C ARG A 96 -32.34 16.00 -1.43
N GLU A 97 -31.92 16.11 -0.18
CA GLU A 97 -31.24 17.30 0.36
C GLU A 97 -29.85 16.90 0.87
N VAL A 98 -28.83 17.51 0.28
CA VAL A 98 -27.43 17.25 0.62
C VAL A 98 -26.73 18.57 0.95
N THR A 99 -25.85 18.52 1.94
CA THR A 99 -24.96 19.63 2.30
C THR A 99 -23.51 19.21 2.11
N ALA A 100 -22.74 19.95 1.32
CA ALA A 100 -21.27 19.85 1.34
C ALA A 100 -20.72 20.72 2.47
N VAL A 101 -20.04 20.11 3.43
CA VAL A 101 -19.35 20.83 4.50
C VAL A 101 -17.90 21.06 4.07
N PHE A 102 -17.54 22.32 3.86
CA PHE A 102 -16.17 22.76 3.64
C PHE A 102 -15.65 23.40 4.92
N LEU A 103 -14.56 22.86 5.46
CA LEU A 103 -13.91 23.47 6.61
C LEU A 103 -12.75 24.32 6.14
N SER A 104 -12.52 25.44 6.83
CA SER A 104 -11.33 26.24 6.55
C SER A 104 -10.09 25.42 6.91
N GLN A 105 -9.01 25.61 6.15
CA GLN A 105 -7.72 24.99 6.47
C GLN A 105 -7.20 25.49 7.83
N GLU A 106 -7.57 26.71 8.27
CA GLU A 106 -7.29 27.22 9.61
C GLU A 106 -8.03 26.45 10.72
N GLU A 107 -9.29 26.05 10.51
CA GLU A 107 -10.06 25.27 11.50
C GLU A 107 -9.55 23.83 11.67
N ASN A 108 -8.85 23.28 10.67
CA ASN A 108 -8.23 21.96 10.71
C ASN A 108 -6.74 21.98 11.04
N ASN A 109 -6.23 23.17 11.35
CA ASN A 109 -4.96 23.39 12.01
C ASN A 109 -5.19 24.38 13.16
N PRO A 110 -6.03 24.04 14.17
CA PRO A 110 -6.50 24.98 15.18
C PRO A 110 -5.37 25.60 16.02
N ASP A 111 -4.19 24.98 16.02
CA ASP A 111 -2.99 25.47 16.70
C ASP A 111 -2.01 26.20 15.74
N GLY A 112 -2.23 26.16 14.43
CA GLY A 112 -1.36 26.76 13.41
C GLY A 112 0.02 26.09 13.29
N THR A 113 0.24 24.96 13.97
CA THR A 113 1.54 24.29 14.10
C THR A 113 1.93 23.52 12.84
N ASP A 114 0.96 22.97 12.13
CA ASP A 114 1.24 22.02 11.04
C ASP A 114 1.42 22.73 9.67
N ALA A 115 1.21 24.05 9.59
CA ALA A 115 1.37 24.80 8.34
C ALA A 115 2.82 24.83 7.85
N ASN A 116 3.76 24.56 8.76
CA ASN A 116 5.18 24.52 8.46
C ASN A 116 5.79 23.16 8.81
N GLY A 117 5.05 22.07 8.65
CA GLY A 117 5.61 20.73 8.84
C GLY A 117 6.17 20.12 7.56
N VAL A 118 7.02 19.11 7.71
CA VAL A 118 7.57 18.30 6.61
C VAL A 118 7.51 16.81 6.91
N PHE A 119 7.42 15.99 5.86
CA PHE A 119 7.79 14.57 5.93
C PHE A 119 9.22 14.37 5.45
N LYS A 120 9.96 13.44 6.08
CA LYS A 120 11.27 12.96 5.63
C LYS A 120 11.08 11.73 4.75
N LEU A 121 11.65 11.78 3.56
CA LEU A 121 11.67 10.70 2.59
C LEU A 121 13.11 10.21 2.41
N ILE A 122 13.29 8.90 2.41
CA ILE A 122 14.55 8.24 2.07
C ILE A 122 14.47 7.69 0.65
N ASN A 123 15.53 7.96 -0.11
CA ASN A 123 15.70 7.54 -1.49
C ASN A 123 16.61 6.29 -1.59
N SER A 124 16.80 5.75 -2.79
CA SER A 124 17.67 4.62 -3.13
C SER A 124 18.80 5.01 -4.08
N TRP A 125 19.34 6.23 -3.98
CA TRP A 125 20.49 6.71 -4.78
C TRP A 125 21.79 6.86 -3.97
N GLY A 126 21.85 6.23 -2.80
CA GLY A 126 23.01 6.18 -1.93
C GLY A 126 23.05 7.28 -0.87
N GLU A 127 23.86 7.03 0.14
CA GLU A 127 24.03 7.90 1.31
C GLU A 127 24.63 9.26 0.93
N ASN A 128 25.38 9.37 -0.16
CA ASN A 128 26.01 10.64 -0.57
C ASN A 128 25.09 11.55 -1.41
N TRP A 129 23.80 11.23 -1.49
CA TRP A 129 22.79 12.01 -2.21
C TRP A 129 21.90 12.82 -1.23
N GLY A 130 21.18 13.82 -1.74
CA GLY A 130 20.30 14.67 -0.94
C GLY A 130 20.99 15.92 -0.40
N ALA A 131 20.23 16.84 0.19
CA ALA A 131 20.77 18.12 0.66
C ALA A 131 21.82 17.98 1.77
N PHE A 132 21.76 16.91 2.55
CA PHE A 132 22.69 16.65 3.66
C PHE A 132 23.71 15.55 3.38
N ASN A 133 23.69 14.93 2.19
CA ASN A 133 24.45 13.71 1.90
C ASN A 133 24.15 12.63 2.95
N ASP A 134 22.86 12.36 3.11
CA ASP A 134 22.27 11.36 4.00
C ASP A 134 21.19 10.52 3.28
N GLY A 135 21.04 10.70 1.95
CA GLY A 135 20.01 10.04 1.16
C GLY A 135 18.60 10.59 1.32
N SER A 136 18.42 11.67 2.09
CA SER A 136 17.11 12.21 2.43
C SER A 136 16.64 13.31 1.48
N TYR A 137 15.32 13.42 1.39
CA TYR A 137 14.63 14.55 0.80
C TYR A 137 13.37 14.84 1.64
N TYR A 138 12.85 16.07 1.54
CA TYR A 138 11.74 16.51 2.37
C TYR A 138 10.59 17.02 1.50
N ILE A 139 9.35 16.85 1.97
CA ILE A 139 8.16 17.47 1.38
C ILE A 139 7.38 18.18 2.47
N SER A 140 7.03 19.45 2.26
CA SER A 140 6.16 20.16 3.19
C SER A 140 4.75 19.56 3.18
N TYR A 141 4.04 19.66 4.30
CA TYR A 141 2.66 19.19 4.39
C TYR A 141 1.77 19.86 3.35
N GLU A 142 1.94 21.16 3.13
CA GLU A 142 1.24 21.89 2.09
C GLU A 142 1.52 21.36 0.68
N ALA A 143 2.78 21.01 0.38
CA ALA A 143 3.13 20.42 -0.91
C ALA A 143 2.57 19.00 -1.08
N ALA A 144 2.54 18.21 0.00
CA ALA A 144 1.93 16.88 -0.02
C ALA A 144 0.42 16.96 -0.27
N ILE A 145 -0.28 17.90 0.38
CA ILE A 145 -1.70 18.19 0.17
C ILE A 145 -1.95 18.69 -1.27
N ALA A 146 -1.18 19.69 -1.72
CA ALA A 146 -1.37 20.32 -3.03
C ALA A 146 -1.16 19.36 -4.20
N ASN A 147 -0.44 18.27 -4.00
CA ASN A 147 -0.16 17.25 -5.02
C ASN A 147 -0.90 15.93 -4.78
N ASN A 148 -1.83 15.89 -3.82
CA ASN A 148 -2.59 14.70 -3.43
C ASN A 148 -1.66 13.48 -3.20
N LEU A 149 -0.61 13.61 -2.40
CA LEU A 149 0.44 12.58 -2.32
C LEU A 149 -0.14 11.19 -2.00
N ASP A 150 0.16 10.20 -2.85
CA ASP A 150 -0.28 8.81 -2.68
C ASP A 150 0.71 8.04 -1.81
N LEU A 151 0.18 7.32 -0.83
CA LEU A 151 0.95 6.52 0.12
C LEU A 151 0.44 5.08 0.15
N TYR A 152 1.36 4.13 0.02
CA TYR A 152 1.09 2.70 0.19
C TYR A 152 1.81 2.18 1.44
N LEU A 153 1.12 1.35 2.22
CA LEU A 153 1.71 0.67 3.36
C LEU A 153 1.20 -0.78 3.44
N ILE A 154 1.92 -1.59 4.22
CA ILE A 154 1.55 -2.96 4.54
C ILE A 154 1.92 -3.25 5.99
N ALA A 155 1.15 -4.12 6.63
CA ALA A 155 1.38 -4.49 8.01
C ALA A 155 2.61 -5.41 8.14
N PRO A 156 3.44 -5.25 9.18
CA PRO A 156 4.47 -6.22 9.49
C PRO A 156 3.83 -7.54 9.94
N ARG A 157 4.53 -8.65 9.72
CA ARG A 157 4.13 -9.98 10.22
C ARG A 157 5.10 -10.42 11.30
N ASP A 158 4.88 -9.90 12.51
CA ASP A 158 5.81 -10.06 13.62
C ASP A 158 5.86 -11.53 14.09
N GLN A 159 7.04 -11.97 14.52
CA GLN A 159 7.32 -13.30 15.05
C GLN A 159 6.94 -14.44 14.09
N TYR A 160 6.90 -14.17 12.79
CA TYR A 160 6.49 -15.17 11.81
C TYR A 160 7.50 -16.30 11.69
N GLN A 161 7.00 -17.53 11.64
CA GLN A 161 7.81 -18.71 11.37
C GLN A 161 7.04 -19.68 10.47
N PRO A 162 7.50 -19.96 9.24
CA PRO A 162 6.85 -20.93 8.39
C PRO A 162 6.88 -22.32 9.04
N LYS A 163 5.78 -23.06 8.87
CA LYS A 163 5.55 -24.40 9.42
C LYS A 163 5.56 -25.48 8.33
N ALA A 164 5.32 -25.10 7.08
CA ALA A 164 5.39 -26.02 5.95
C ALA A 164 5.96 -25.33 4.71
N LEU A 165 6.96 -25.96 4.08
CA LEU A 165 7.49 -25.54 2.78
C LEU A 165 7.18 -26.59 1.71
N ALA A 166 6.83 -26.13 0.51
CA ALA A 166 6.87 -26.92 -0.71
C ALA A 166 8.20 -26.66 -1.44
N VAL A 167 9.00 -27.70 -1.63
CA VAL A 167 10.30 -27.62 -2.29
C VAL A 167 10.22 -28.34 -3.63
N PHE A 168 10.46 -27.63 -4.73
CA PHE A 168 10.28 -28.18 -6.07
C PHE A 168 11.31 -27.63 -7.06
N ASN A 169 11.56 -28.37 -8.15
CA ASN A 169 12.44 -27.95 -9.23
C ASN A 169 11.73 -28.08 -10.58
N ILE A 170 11.65 -26.97 -11.30
CA ILE A 170 11.10 -26.90 -12.66
C ILE A 170 12.25 -26.63 -13.60
N GLU A 171 12.44 -27.51 -14.57
CA GLU A 171 13.30 -27.25 -15.73
C GLU A 171 12.43 -26.69 -16.87
N ALA A 172 12.60 -25.41 -17.14
CA ALA A 172 11.92 -24.72 -18.23
C ALA A 172 12.81 -23.59 -18.76
N ALA A 173 12.96 -23.51 -20.08
CA ALA A 173 13.72 -22.45 -20.75
C ALA A 173 13.06 -21.07 -20.64
N SER A 174 11.75 -21.02 -20.35
CA SER A 174 10.98 -19.81 -20.10
C SER A 174 10.03 -20.04 -18.94
N ARG A 175 10.06 -19.13 -17.96
CA ARG A 175 9.19 -19.11 -16.79
C ARG A 175 7.90 -18.30 -16.99
N LYS A 176 7.81 -17.54 -18.08
CA LYS A 176 6.70 -16.62 -18.37
C LYS A 176 5.33 -17.31 -18.37
N ASP A 177 5.28 -18.48 -18.99
CA ASP A 177 4.05 -19.21 -19.32
C ASP A 177 3.87 -20.46 -18.43
N VAL A 178 4.48 -20.45 -17.24
CA VAL A 178 4.40 -21.54 -16.27
C VAL A 178 3.67 -21.06 -15.02
N GLU A 179 2.63 -21.79 -14.64
CA GLU A 179 1.89 -21.56 -13.41
C GLU A 179 2.05 -22.75 -12.47
N ILE A 180 2.33 -22.45 -11.20
CA ILE A 180 2.54 -23.42 -10.12
C ILE A 180 1.48 -23.18 -9.05
N LYS A 181 0.63 -24.18 -8.81
CA LYS A 181 -0.46 -24.13 -7.82
C LYS A 181 -0.41 -25.36 -6.92
N PHE A 182 -0.49 -25.13 -5.61
CA PHE A 182 -0.74 -26.14 -4.59
C PHE A 182 -2.19 -26.01 -4.11
N GLU A 183 -2.89 -27.12 -3.95
CA GLU A 183 -4.29 -27.13 -3.54
C GLU A 183 -4.57 -28.26 -2.54
N THR A 184 -5.40 -27.96 -1.56
CA THR A 184 -5.98 -28.91 -0.59
C THR A 184 -7.50 -28.77 -0.61
N ALA A 185 -8.21 -29.54 0.21
CA ALA A 185 -9.64 -29.35 0.38
C ALA A 185 -10.01 -27.97 0.96
N ASP A 186 -9.09 -27.36 1.72
CA ASP A 186 -9.35 -26.16 2.52
C ASP A 186 -8.82 -24.87 1.87
N GLY A 187 -8.00 -24.97 0.81
CA GLY A 187 -7.48 -23.78 0.13
C GLY A 187 -6.44 -24.06 -0.94
N SER A 188 -5.91 -22.99 -1.53
CA SER A 188 -4.84 -23.08 -2.54
C SER A 188 -3.79 -21.99 -2.38
N LYS A 189 -2.57 -22.29 -2.85
CA LYS A 189 -1.42 -21.39 -2.85
C LYS A 189 -0.78 -21.41 -4.24
N GLN A 190 -0.49 -20.25 -4.81
CA GLN A 190 0.17 -20.12 -6.11
C GLN A 190 1.50 -19.39 -5.97
N LEU A 191 2.46 -19.72 -6.83
CA LEU A 191 3.74 -18.99 -6.89
C LEU A 191 3.52 -17.52 -7.25
N TYR A 192 2.69 -17.27 -8.26
CA TYR A 192 2.15 -15.96 -8.58
C TYR A 192 0.66 -15.97 -8.27
N PRO A 193 0.19 -15.22 -7.26
CA PRO A 193 -1.21 -15.20 -6.90
C PRO A 193 -2.04 -14.58 -8.04
N ALA A 194 -3.11 -15.27 -8.44
CA ALA A 194 -4.16 -14.71 -9.32
C ALA A 194 -5.23 -13.93 -8.53
N SER A 195 -5.29 -14.14 -7.22
CA SER A 195 -6.07 -13.45 -6.20
C SER A 195 -5.23 -13.40 -4.93
N ALA A 196 -5.36 -12.33 -4.15
CA ALA A 196 -4.87 -12.31 -2.78
C ALA A 196 -6.09 -12.26 -1.84
N PRO A 197 -6.36 -13.36 -1.13
CA PRO A 197 -6.96 -13.29 0.19
C PRO A 197 -6.07 -14.03 1.19
N TYR A 198 -5.69 -13.34 2.27
CA TYR A 198 -5.56 -14.02 3.56
C TYR A 198 -6.94 -13.90 4.23
N ASP A 199 -7.44 -15.03 4.73
CA ASP A 199 -8.79 -15.25 5.27
C ASP A 199 -9.36 -14.12 6.15
N TYR A 200 -10.51 -13.54 5.76
CA TYR A 200 -11.58 -13.25 6.73
C TYR A 200 -13.02 -13.11 6.21
N ASP A 201 -13.33 -12.94 4.91
CA ASP A 201 -14.73 -12.61 4.51
C ASP A 201 -15.43 -13.48 3.45
N GLY A 202 -14.79 -14.53 2.93
CA GLY A 202 -15.44 -15.46 2.00
C GLY A 202 -15.77 -14.87 0.62
N SER A 203 -15.25 -13.69 0.27
CA SER A 203 -15.26 -13.16 -1.10
C SER A 203 -13.90 -13.35 -1.77
N MET A 204 -13.87 -13.99 -2.95
CA MET A 204 -12.66 -14.18 -3.74
C MET A 204 -12.72 -13.30 -4.99
N ASN A 205 -11.90 -12.25 -5.05
CA ASN A 205 -11.71 -11.46 -6.26
C ASN A 205 -10.28 -11.66 -6.79
N ASN A 206 -10.16 -11.82 -8.12
CA ASN A 206 -8.90 -12.11 -8.80
C ASN A 206 -8.31 -10.85 -9.44
N ILE A 207 -7.18 -10.36 -8.93
CA ILE A 207 -6.27 -9.54 -9.73
C ILE A 207 -4.89 -10.20 -9.72
N PRO A 208 -4.38 -10.56 -10.90
CA PRO A 208 -3.02 -11.07 -11.02
C PRO A 208 -2.01 -9.96 -10.77
N VAL A 209 -0.79 -10.33 -10.36
CA VAL A 209 0.34 -9.40 -10.47
C VAL A 209 0.42 -8.83 -11.89
N ASN A 210 0.69 -7.53 -12.02
CA ASN A 210 0.77 -6.87 -13.31
C ASN A 210 1.96 -7.41 -14.13
N GLN A 211 3.03 -7.77 -13.43
CA GLN A 211 4.24 -8.30 -14.02
C GLN A 211 4.76 -9.55 -13.28
N LYS A 212 5.25 -10.51 -14.07
CA LYS A 212 5.97 -11.72 -13.61
C LYS A 212 7.43 -11.64 -14.04
N GLY A 213 8.28 -12.60 -13.66
CA GLY A 213 9.71 -12.60 -14.00
C GLY A 213 10.08 -12.80 -15.48
N GLY A 214 9.14 -12.70 -16.42
CA GLY A 214 9.39 -12.73 -17.86
C GLY A 214 9.85 -14.08 -18.44
N ALA A 215 10.49 -14.05 -19.61
CA ALA A 215 10.76 -15.23 -20.44
C ALA A 215 12.13 -15.90 -20.21
N SER A 216 12.77 -15.64 -19.06
CA SER A 216 14.01 -16.32 -18.66
C SER A 216 13.75 -17.73 -18.15
N ALA A 217 14.79 -18.56 -18.08
CA ALA A 217 14.69 -19.89 -17.52
C ALA A 217 14.34 -19.87 -16.03
N PHE A 218 13.73 -20.96 -15.55
CA PHE A 218 13.72 -21.26 -14.11
C PHE A 218 15.14 -21.50 -13.60
N PRO A 219 15.43 -21.25 -12.30
CA PRO A 219 16.72 -21.60 -11.71
C PRO A 219 16.96 -23.12 -11.74
N GLU A 220 18.22 -23.54 -11.87
CA GLU A 220 18.59 -24.96 -11.89
C GLU A 220 18.43 -25.65 -10.52
N ASN A 221 18.39 -24.87 -9.43
CA ASN A 221 18.19 -25.35 -8.05
C ASN A 221 16.70 -25.53 -7.70
N ASN A 222 16.42 -26.10 -6.52
CA ASN A 222 15.05 -26.10 -6.02
C ASN A 222 14.61 -24.68 -5.63
N ILE A 223 13.31 -24.47 -5.72
CA ILE A 223 12.59 -23.33 -5.17
C ILE A 223 11.86 -23.84 -3.92
N ALA A 224 11.95 -23.08 -2.83
CA ALA A 224 11.18 -23.33 -1.62
C ALA A 224 10.05 -22.29 -1.53
N LEU A 225 8.81 -22.76 -1.38
CA LEU A 225 7.63 -21.92 -1.22
C LEU A 225 6.98 -22.21 0.12
N ASP A 226 6.72 -21.16 0.90
CA ASP A 226 5.94 -21.26 2.12
C ASP A 226 4.47 -21.57 1.81
N ILE A 227 4.02 -22.75 2.24
CA ILE A 227 2.65 -23.23 2.11
C ILE A 227 1.95 -23.36 3.46
N SER A 228 2.46 -22.69 4.50
CA SER A 228 1.89 -22.76 5.86
C SER A 228 0.44 -22.30 5.93
N SER A 229 -0.01 -21.49 4.97
CA SER A 229 -1.43 -21.10 4.83
C SER A 229 -2.37 -22.24 4.43
N LEU A 230 -1.83 -23.39 4.00
CA LEU A 230 -2.62 -24.58 3.68
C LEU A 230 -2.77 -25.52 4.88
N LEU A 231 -2.17 -25.21 6.03
CA LEU A 231 -2.23 -26.03 7.23
C LEU A 231 -3.55 -25.79 8.01
N PRO A 232 -4.09 -26.82 8.69
CA PRO A 232 -3.60 -28.20 8.71
C PRO A 232 -3.89 -28.93 7.39
N ILE A 233 -3.02 -29.86 6.98
CA ILE A 233 -3.24 -30.69 5.77
C ILE A 233 -3.56 -32.11 6.21
N ASN A 234 -4.82 -32.50 6.09
CA ASN A 234 -5.32 -33.81 6.49
C ASN A 234 -5.84 -34.59 5.28
N GLY A 235 -4.94 -35.09 4.44
CA GLY A 235 -5.31 -35.86 3.25
C GLY A 235 -4.51 -35.43 2.02
N GLU A 236 -5.22 -35.25 0.91
CA GLU A 236 -4.60 -34.97 -0.39
C GLU A 236 -4.16 -33.51 -0.51
N ILE A 237 -2.91 -33.31 -0.90
CA ILE A 237 -2.41 -32.06 -1.48
C ILE A 237 -2.04 -32.30 -2.94
N THR A 238 -2.46 -31.40 -3.80
CA THR A 238 -2.25 -31.45 -5.24
C THR A 238 -1.32 -30.32 -5.69
N LEU A 239 -0.18 -30.67 -6.30
CA LEU A 239 0.62 -29.75 -7.10
C LEU A 239 0.13 -29.81 -8.56
N THR A 240 -0.36 -28.68 -9.08
CA THR A 240 -0.67 -28.51 -10.50
C THR A 240 0.35 -27.59 -11.16
N VAL A 241 0.96 -28.08 -12.23
CA VAL A 241 1.86 -27.30 -13.09
C VAL A 241 1.19 -27.11 -14.44
N THR A 242 0.91 -25.86 -14.80
CA THR A 242 0.34 -25.49 -16.10
C THR A 242 1.41 -24.87 -16.97
N ASN A 243 1.63 -25.46 -18.15
CA ASN A 243 2.53 -24.95 -19.18
C ASN A 243 1.68 -24.41 -20.34
N SER A 244 1.46 -23.10 -20.38
CA SER A 244 0.79 -22.43 -21.52
C SER A 244 1.77 -22.02 -22.63
N GLY A 245 3.06 -22.34 -22.46
CA GLY A 245 4.12 -22.06 -23.40
C GLY A 245 4.18 -23.02 -24.59
N SER A 246 5.14 -22.76 -25.48
CA SER A 246 5.32 -23.49 -26.75
C SER A 246 6.38 -24.60 -26.69
N SER A 247 7.07 -24.77 -25.56
CA SER A 247 8.10 -25.80 -25.35
C SER A 247 7.74 -26.67 -24.15
N ASP A 248 8.17 -27.93 -24.20
CA ASP A 248 8.00 -28.86 -23.08
C ASP A 248 8.81 -28.41 -21.86
N ILE A 249 8.31 -28.72 -20.66
CA ILE A 249 8.96 -28.47 -19.38
C ILE A 249 8.98 -29.73 -18.51
N TYR A 250 9.80 -29.74 -17.47
CA TYR A 250 9.95 -30.90 -16.59
C TYR A 250 9.83 -30.51 -15.11
N LEU A 251 9.07 -31.30 -14.35
CA LEU A 251 9.10 -31.28 -12.89
C LEU A 251 10.10 -32.34 -12.42
N ASN A 252 11.25 -31.91 -11.92
CA ASN A 252 12.35 -32.79 -11.54
C ASN A 252 12.31 -33.15 -10.06
N ASN A 253 11.67 -32.34 -9.23
CA ASN A 253 11.54 -32.57 -7.80
C ASN A 253 10.25 -31.96 -7.25
N TRP A 254 9.63 -32.63 -6.29
CA TRP A 254 8.60 -32.06 -5.42
C TRP A 254 8.60 -32.78 -4.07
N GLN A 255 8.78 -32.00 -3.01
CA GLN A 255 8.79 -32.43 -1.62
C GLN A 255 8.01 -31.44 -0.77
N LEU A 256 7.53 -31.92 0.38
CA LEU A 256 6.95 -31.08 1.43
C LEU A 256 7.76 -31.29 2.71
N GLU A 257 8.09 -30.20 3.38
CA GLU A 257 8.88 -30.18 4.60
C GLU A 257 8.05 -29.56 5.72
N GLU A 258 7.89 -30.27 6.84
CA GLU A 258 7.24 -29.77 8.05
C GLU A 258 8.29 -29.24 9.04
N TYR A 259 8.01 -28.13 9.70
CA TYR A 259 8.90 -27.47 10.64
C TYR A 259 8.23 -27.24 12.00
N SER A 260 8.95 -27.55 13.08
CA SER A 260 8.55 -27.15 14.44
C SER A 260 9.02 -25.73 14.77
N ALA A 261 10.22 -25.39 14.32
CA ALA A 261 10.82 -24.06 14.38
C ALA A 261 11.53 -23.76 13.05
N TYR A 262 11.54 -22.48 12.67
CA TYR A 262 12.21 -21.99 11.49
C TYR A 262 13.12 -20.80 11.88
N PRO A 263 14.20 -20.52 11.15
CA PRO A 263 14.95 -21.50 10.35
C PRO A 263 15.35 -22.73 11.20
N GLY A 264 15.51 -23.89 10.57
CA GLY A 264 15.76 -25.14 11.28
C GLY A 264 15.83 -26.34 10.35
N THR A 265 15.92 -27.54 10.93
CA THR A 265 15.79 -28.80 10.15
C THR A 265 14.33 -29.23 10.12
N PRO A 266 13.81 -29.69 8.96
CA PRO A 266 12.47 -30.28 8.90
C PRO A 266 12.31 -31.41 9.91
N VAL A 267 11.18 -31.44 10.62
CA VAL A 267 10.82 -32.56 11.49
C VAL A 267 10.35 -33.77 10.67
N GLN A 268 9.79 -33.51 9.50
CA GLN A 268 9.34 -34.53 8.56
C GLN A 268 9.48 -34.02 7.13
N THR A 269 9.87 -34.90 6.22
CA THR A 269 9.88 -34.65 4.78
C THR A 269 9.02 -35.69 4.07
N TYR A 270 8.14 -35.23 3.19
CA TYR A 270 7.31 -36.05 2.31
C TYR A 270 7.82 -35.87 0.89
N SER A 271 8.30 -36.95 0.26
CA SER A 271 8.79 -36.89 -1.12
C SER A 271 7.83 -37.58 -2.06
N SER A 272 7.55 -36.91 -3.18
CA SER A 272 6.82 -37.50 -4.30
C SER A 272 7.61 -38.63 -4.99
N ASN A 273 8.93 -38.69 -4.77
CA ASN A 273 9.88 -39.59 -5.46
C ASN A 273 9.82 -39.49 -6.99
N LEU A 274 9.44 -38.33 -7.51
CA LEU A 274 9.52 -38.02 -8.94
C LEU A 274 10.98 -38.00 -9.38
N SER A 275 11.22 -38.35 -10.65
CA SER A 275 12.55 -38.29 -11.26
C SER A 275 12.68 -37.12 -12.23
N SER A 276 11.78 -37.05 -13.22
CA SER A 276 11.69 -35.98 -14.22
C SER A 276 10.40 -36.17 -15.00
N GLU A 277 9.36 -35.43 -14.63
CA GLU A 277 8.03 -35.57 -15.19
C GLU A 277 7.78 -34.54 -16.29
N LEU A 278 7.61 -35.01 -17.52
CA LEU A 278 7.27 -34.17 -18.67
C LEU A 278 5.88 -33.52 -18.50
N ILE A 279 5.83 -32.20 -18.71
CA ILE A 279 4.61 -31.42 -18.94
C ILE A 279 4.73 -30.78 -20.33
N ALA A 280 4.04 -31.39 -21.30
CA ALA A 280 4.13 -30.98 -22.70
C ALA A 280 3.61 -29.55 -22.92
N ALA A 281 4.12 -28.88 -23.95
CA ALA A 281 3.65 -27.55 -24.36
C ALA A 281 2.11 -27.47 -24.46
N GLY A 282 1.51 -26.41 -23.90
CA GLY A 282 0.06 -26.19 -23.89
C GLY A 282 -0.74 -27.14 -23.01
N ASN A 283 -0.11 -27.88 -22.08
CA ASN A 283 -0.79 -28.81 -21.18
C ASN A 283 -0.64 -28.41 -19.70
N SER A 284 -1.53 -28.97 -18.88
CA SER A 284 -1.46 -28.92 -17.42
C SER A 284 -1.39 -30.34 -16.87
N LYS A 285 -0.59 -30.55 -15.81
CA LYS A 285 -0.45 -31.85 -15.14
C LYS A 285 -0.48 -31.66 -13.63
N SER A 286 -1.23 -32.54 -12.96
CA SER A 286 -1.38 -32.55 -11.52
C SER A 286 -0.70 -33.77 -10.90
N PHE A 287 -0.08 -33.56 -9.74
CA PHE A 287 0.61 -34.55 -8.93
C PHE A 287 0.02 -34.48 -7.52
N THR A 288 -0.22 -35.63 -6.89
CA THR A 288 -0.85 -35.67 -5.56
C THR A 288 0.03 -36.39 -4.55
N MET A 289 -0.03 -35.93 -3.31
CA MET A 289 0.51 -36.62 -2.14
C MET A 289 -0.57 -36.68 -1.05
N ASN A 290 -0.66 -37.82 -0.36
CA ASN A 290 -1.47 -37.92 0.84
C ASN A 290 -0.57 -37.72 2.05
N ILE A 291 -0.81 -36.66 2.81
CA ILE A 291 -0.02 -36.29 3.99
C ILE A 291 -0.94 -36.01 5.17
N ASN A 292 -0.35 -36.03 6.36
CA ASN A 292 -1.02 -35.63 7.59
C ASN A 292 -0.09 -34.67 8.32
N ILE A 293 -0.38 -33.38 8.26
CA ILE A 293 0.30 -32.33 9.01
C ILE A 293 -0.75 -31.69 9.92
N GLU A 294 -0.78 -32.16 11.17
CA GLU A 294 -1.77 -31.78 12.18
C GLU A 294 -1.44 -30.45 12.87
N THR A 295 -0.23 -29.92 12.66
CA THR A 295 0.13 -28.60 13.17
C THR A 295 -0.82 -27.58 12.54
N SER A 296 -1.89 -27.25 13.27
CA SER A 296 -2.58 -26.01 13.03
C SER A 296 -1.56 -24.91 13.20
N VAL A 297 -1.54 -23.95 12.28
CA VAL A 297 -0.91 -22.65 12.57
C VAL A 297 -1.67 -22.10 13.78
N SER A 298 -1.23 -22.44 15.00
CA SER A 298 -1.61 -21.72 16.21
C SER A 298 -0.80 -20.42 16.21
N ALA A 299 -1.02 -19.61 15.17
CA ALA A 299 -0.42 -18.32 14.92
C ALA A 299 -0.93 -17.84 13.56
N GLN A 300 -2.21 -17.48 13.48
CA GLN A 300 -2.48 -16.14 12.92
C GLN A 300 -1.52 -15.24 13.70
N ALA A 301 -0.55 -14.60 13.04
CA ALA A 301 0.38 -13.73 13.75
C ALA A 301 -0.46 -12.91 14.74
N ASP A 302 -0.08 -12.86 16.01
CA ASP A 302 -0.83 -12.11 17.04
C ASP A 302 -0.94 -10.60 16.69
N SER A 303 -0.36 -10.17 15.56
CA SER A 303 -0.49 -8.88 14.92
C SER A 303 -1.57 -8.86 13.83
N SER A 304 -2.86 -8.90 14.18
CA SER A 304 -3.77 -8.07 13.38
C SER A 304 -3.32 -6.64 13.64
N SER A 305 -2.69 -5.99 12.67
CA SER A 305 -2.11 -4.64 12.76
C SER A 305 -3.05 -3.55 13.31
N GLY A 306 -4.32 -3.87 13.56
CA GLY A 306 -5.37 -2.94 13.90
C GLY A 306 -5.82 -2.11 12.69
N LEU A 307 -5.04 -2.08 11.60
CA LEU A 307 -5.30 -1.27 10.42
C LEU A 307 -6.63 -1.62 9.74
N ASP A 308 -7.04 -2.89 9.75
CA ASP A 308 -8.35 -3.32 9.24
C ASP A 308 -9.53 -2.64 9.96
N SER A 309 -9.35 -2.20 11.22
CA SER A 309 -10.39 -1.46 11.94
C SER A 309 -10.54 -0.01 11.48
N TYR A 310 -9.57 0.50 10.73
CA TYR A 310 -9.56 1.84 10.13
C TYR A 310 -9.76 1.79 8.62
N VAL A 311 -10.29 0.69 8.06
CA VAL A 311 -10.62 0.62 6.65
C VAL A 311 -12.01 1.23 6.41
N ARG A 312 -12.11 2.09 5.40
CA ARG A 312 -13.39 2.55 4.82
C ARG A 312 -13.58 1.97 3.43
N ASP A 313 -14.82 2.00 2.97
CA ASP A 313 -15.13 1.78 1.56
C ASP A 313 -14.39 2.83 0.69
N TYR A 314 -13.94 2.37 -0.48
CA TYR A 314 -13.28 3.24 -1.44
C TYR A 314 -14.30 4.11 -2.17
N THR A 315 -13.81 5.19 -2.76
CA THR A 315 -14.61 6.22 -3.43
C THR A 315 -14.10 6.44 -4.84
N GLU A 316 -14.86 7.19 -5.63
CA GLU A 316 -14.40 7.59 -6.96
C GLU A 316 -13.12 8.45 -6.91
N ALA A 317 -12.96 9.28 -5.87
CA ALA A 317 -11.78 10.10 -5.64
C ALA A 317 -10.49 9.27 -5.54
N ASP A 318 -10.57 8.12 -4.87
CA ASP A 318 -9.42 7.27 -4.54
C ASP A 318 -8.73 6.73 -5.80
N TRP A 319 -9.47 6.52 -6.90
CA TRP A 319 -8.91 6.03 -8.15
C TRP A 319 -8.90 7.08 -9.28
N ARG A 320 -9.88 7.98 -9.37
CA ARG A 320 -9.92 8.99 -10.44
C ARG A 320 -8.88 10.08 -10.32
N SER A 321 -8.42 10.39 -9.12
CA SER A 321 -7.32 11.35 -8.93
C SER A 321 -6.09 10.98 -9.80
N ARG A 322 -5.90 9.69 -10.10
CA ARG A 322 -4.85 9.19 -11.00
C ARG A 322 -5.01 9.57 -12.47
N GLU A 323 -6.22 9.90 -12.95
CA GLU A 323 -6.41 10.45 -14.31
C GLU A 323 -5.81 11.85 -14.44
N ASN A 324 -5.76 12.59 -13.32
CA ASN A 324 -5.24 13.96 -13.24
C ASN A 324 -3.76 14.02 -12.88
N LYS A 325 -3.24 12.97 -12.22
CA LYS A 325 -1.81 12.79 -11.98
C LYS A 325 -1.18 12.39 -13.30
N HIS A 326 -0.19 13.13 -13.76
CA HIS A 326 0.41 12.89 -15.06
C HIS A 326 1.35 11.66 -14.99
N LEU A 327 0.76 10.46 -14.92
CA LEU A 327 1.51 9.21 -14.79
C LEU A 327 2.42 9.00 -16.01
N ARG A 328 3.73 8.77 -15.78
CA ARG A 328 4.62 8.38 -16.87
C ARG A 328 4.44 6.89 -17.16
N ALA A 329 3.88 6.58 -18.32
CA ALA A 329 4.05 5.26 -18.92
C ALA A 329 5.50 5.15 -19.40
N GLN A 330 6.32 4.38 -18.67
CA GLN A 330 7.72 4.06 -18.93
C GLN A 330 8.75 5.15 -18.60
N SER A 331 9.64 4.80 -17.67
CA SER A 331 10.95 5.41 -17.50
C SER A 331 11.86 5.03 -18.67
N TYR A 332 12.13 5.96 -19.57
CA TYR A 332 13.37 5.91 -20.33
C TYR A 332 14.52 6.17 -19.34
N HIS A 333 15.57 5.33 -19.36
CA HIS A 333 16.82 5.59 -18.64
C HIS A 333 17.37 6.97 -19.05
N ASN A 334 17.03 7.99 -18.27
CA ASN A 334 17.55 9.33 -18.40
C ASN A 334 18.45 9.55 -17.19
N ASP A 335 19.73 9.66 -17.51
CA ASP A 335 20.82 10.04 -16.63
C ASP A 335 21.14 8.99 -15.55
N SER A 336 22.23 9.21 -14.81
CA SER A 336 23.04 8.26 -14.04
C SER A 336 22.36 7.51 -12.88
N PHE A 337 21.03 7.53 -12.78
CA PHE A 337 20.26 6.92 -11.71
C PHE A 337 19.05 6.16 -12.26
N GLY A 338 18.84 4.93 -11.77
CA GLY A 338 17.71 4.09 -12.15
C GLY A 338 16.38 4.72 -11.74
N ARG A 339 15.40 4.64 -12.65
CA ARG A 339 14.01 5.05 -12.42
C ARG A 339 13.12 3.94 -12.95
N GLY A 340 12.23 3.41 -12.14
CA GLY A 340 11.42 2.26 -12.54
C GLY A 340 10.17 2.07 -11.71
N LEU A 341 9.64 3.15 -11.11
CA LEU A 341 8.32 3.05 -10.50
C LEU A 341 7.27 3.02 -11.62
N LYS A 342 6.38 2.04 -11.54
CA LYS A 342 5.13 2.00 -12.29
C LYS A 342 3.96 2.23 -11.35
N GLU A 343 3.04 3.08 -11.76
CA GLU A 343 1.79 3.32 -11.06
C GLU A 343 0.64 2.60 -11.74
N LEU A 344 -0.32 2.15 -10.93
CA LEU A 344 -1.59 1.66 -11.46
C LEU A 344 -2.31 2.81 -12.17
N SER A 345 -2.83 2.53 -13.36
CA SER A 345 -3.81 3.42 -13.99
C SER A 345 -5.06 3.57 -13.12
N ALA A 346 -5.87 4.58 -13.42
CA ALA A 346 -7.13 4.80 -12.71
C ALA A 346 -8.04 3.55 -12.71
N GLU A 347 -8.13 2.85 -13.85
CA GLU A 347 -8.94 1.62 -13.98
C GLU A 347 -8.33 0.44 -13.21
N GLU A 348 -7.00 0.28 -13.23
CA GLU A 348 -6.32 -0.77 -12.47
C GLU A 348 -6.44 -0.54 -10.96
N MET A 349 -6.30 0.71 -10.50
CA MET A 349 -6.50 1.09 -9.10
C MET A 349 -7.95 0.85 -8.67
N LYS A 350 -8.92 1.24 -9.50
CA LYS A 350 -10.34 0.95 -9.25
C LYS A 350 -10.58 -0.54 -9.08
N THR A 351 -10.04 -1.35 -10.00
CA THR A 351 -10.15 -2.82 -9.91
C THR A 351 -9.52 -3.32 -8.60
N ALA A 352 -8.34 -2.82 -8.23
CA ALA A 352 -7.63 -3.20 -6.99
C ALA A 352 -8.39 -2.84 -5.71
N LEU A 353 -9.12 -1.73 -5.71
CA LEU A 353 -10.01 -1.34 -4.63
C LEU A 353 -11.27 -2.22 -4.59
N GLU A 354 -11.92 -2.44 -5.75
CA GLU A 354 -13.10 -3.32 -5.90
C GLU A 354 -12.83 -4.75 -5.47
N SER A 355 -11.63 -5.25 -5.74
CA SER A 355 -11.24 -6.60 -5.36
C SER A 355 -10.83 -6.73 -3.90
N GLY A 356 -10.72 -5.62 -3.17
CA GLY A 356 -10.17 -5.58 -1.81
C GLY A 356 -8.66 -5.82 -1.74
N ILE A 357 -7.96 -5.70 -2.87
CA ILE A 357 -6.51 -5.95 -2.91
C ILE A 357 -5.73 -4.80 -2.29
N VAL A 358 -6.21 -3.60 -2.58
CA VAL A 358 -5.82 -2.36 -1.90
C VAL A 358 -7.03 -1.93 -1.08
N LYS A 359 -6.81 -1.59 0.20
CA LYS A 359 -7.83 -1.06 1.10
C LYS A 359 -7.52 0.38 1.47
N THR A 360 -8.53 1.24 1.42
CA THR A 360 -8.44 2.66 1.79
C THR A 360 -8.51 2.84 3.30
N ILE A 361 -7.55 3.55 3.87
CA ILE A 361 -7.58 3.96 5.28
C ILE A 361 -8.54 5.14 5.46
N ASP A 362 -9.37 5.07 6.49
CA ASP A 362 -10.17 6.17 7.03
C ASP A 362 -9.28 7.03 7.94
N ALA A 363 -8.76 8.11 7.36
CA ALA A 363 -7.93 9.07 8.09
C ALA A 363 -8.67 9.70 9.28
N GLY A 364 -9.98 9.94 9.17
CA GLY A 364 -10.78 10.52 10.25
C GLY A 364 -10.95 9.57 11.43
N ALA A 365 -11.24 8.30 11.15
CA ALA A 365 -11.33 7.27 12.18
C ALA A 365 -9.98 7.04 12.88
N LEU A 366 -8.90 6.92 12.10
CA LEU A 366 -7.55 6.73 12.65
C LEU A 366 -7.11 7.92 13.50
N ALA A 367 -7.33 9.14 13.00
CA ALA A 367 -6.97 10.36 13.71
C ALA A 367 -7.82 10.60 14.96
N GLY A 368 -9.07 10.14 14.95
CA GLY A 368 -10.08 10.35 15.99
C GLY A 368 -10.01 9.39 17.19
N ASP A 369 -9.36 8.22 17.05
CA ASP A 369 -9.33 7.16 18.07
C ASP A 369 -8.49 7.50 19.32
N GLN A 370 -8.02 8.75 19.45
CA GLN A 370 -7.21 9.21 20.59
C GLN A 370 -5.98 8.30 20.86
N ILE A 371 -5.53 7.51 19.87
CA ILE A 371 -4.21 6.88 19.85
C ILE A 371 -3.19 8.00 19.61
N LYS A 372 -3.15 8.95 20.53
CA LYS A 372 -1.95 9.71 20.80
C LYS A 372 -0.98 8.72 21.41
N VAL A 373 -0.02 8.24 20.64
CA VAL A 373 1.32 8.18 21.23
C VAL A 373 1.69 9.66 21.43
N ALA A 374 1.96 10.04 22.66
CA ALA A 374 1.94 11.44 23.05
C ALA A 374 3.01 12.29 22.32
N GLY A 375 2.57 13.21 21.45
CA GLY A 375 3.12 14.57 21.37
C GLY A 375 4.62 14.73 21.11
N GLU A 376 5.19 14.01 20.13
CA GLU A 376 6.48 14.41 19.58
C GLU A 376 6.26 15.40 18.44
N ALA A 377 6.98 16.52 18.46
CA ALA A 377 6.95 17.50 17.36
C ALA A 377 7.73 17.00 16.12
N SER A 378 8.35 15.82 16.21
CA SER A 378 9.20 15.26 15.17
C SER A 378 9.44 13.77 15.44
N LEU A 379 9.59 12.98 14.39
CA LEU A 379 9.97 11.56 14.42
C LEU A 379 10.96 11.29 13.29
N ASP A 380 11.99 10.47 13.53
CA ASP A 380 12.94 10.05 12.50
C ASP A 380 13.34 8.58 12.67
N TYR A 381 12.73 7.70 11.87
CA TYR A 381 13.17 6.30 11.85
C TYR A 381 14.52 6.11 11.16
N SER A 382 14.98 7.00 10.28
CA SER A 382 16.30 6.83 9.65
C SER A 382 17.47 6.93 10.62
N ALA A 383 17.25 7.51 11.81
CA ALA A 383 18.20 7.54 12.92
C ALA A 383 18.07 6.35 13.88
N SER A 384 17.08 5.47 13.67
CA SER A 384 16.84 4.28 14.50
C SER A 384 17.87 3.18 14.22
N GLU A 385 18.20 2.39 15.24
CA GLU A 385 19.04 1.20 15.07
C GLU A 385 18.40 0.15 14.17
N TYR A 386 17.08 0.17 14.01
CA TYR A 386 16.35 -0.78 13.18
C TYR A 386 16.25 -0.37 11.72
N PHE A 387 16.64 0.85 11.34
CA PHE A 387 16.53 1.29 9.96
C PHE A 387 17.83 1.01 9.19
N PRO A 388 17.76 0.38 8.01
CA PRO A 388 18.96 0.06 7.26
C PRO A 388 19.63 1.34 6.72
N PRO A 389 20.97 1.36 6.57
CA PRO A 389 21.67 2.47 5.94
C PRO A 389 21.13 2.76 4.54
N VAL A 390 21.17 4.01 4.09
CA VAL A 390 20.70 4.36 2.75
C VAL A 390 21.46 3.57 1.68
N GLY A 391 20.70 2.81 0.88
CA GLY A 391 21.23 2.01 -0.20
C GLY A 391 21.20 2.70 -1.55
N ASN A 392 21.74 2.02 -2.56
CA ASN A 392 21.90 2.55 -3.90
C ASN A 392 21.49 1.52 -4.95
N GLN A 393 20.40 1.79 -5.67
CA GLN A 393 19.91 0.96 -6.76
C GLN A 393 20.77 1.05 -8.04
N GLY A 394 21.72 1.99 -8.08
CA GLY A 394 22.53 2.23 -9.26
C GLY A 394 21.68 2.61 -10.47
N SER A 395 21.93 1.95 -11.60
CA SER A 395 21.14 2.17 -12.84
C SER A 395 19.88 1.32 -12.95
N GLU A 396 19.66 0.36 -12.05
CA GLU A 396 18.53 -0.57 -12.13
C GLU A 396 17.22 0.14 -11.78
N GLY A 397 16.13 -0.19 -12.49
CA GLY A 397 14.78 0.31 -12.27
C GLY A 397 14.10 -0.19 -10.98
N SER A 398 14.83 -0.60 -9.95
CA SER A 398 14.31 -1.31 -8.77
C SER A 398 13.83 -0.41 -7.62
N CYS A 399 13.71 0.91 -7.80
CA CYS A 399 13.32 1.85 -6.73
C CYS A 399 12.09 1.43 -5.90
N ALA A 400 11.04 0.85 -6.53
CA ALA A 400 9.86 0.38 -5.81
C ALA A 400 10.18 -0.80 -4.87
N SER A 401 11.06 -1.71 -5.28
CA SER A 401 11.58 -2.81 -4.47
C SER A 401 12.53 -2.32 -3.38
N TRP A 402 13.33 -1.29 -3.64
CA TRP A 402 14.12 -0.64 -2.59
C TRP A 402 13.22 -0.03 -1.49
N SER A 403 12.17 0.70 -1.87
CA SER A 403 11.23 1.28 -0.91
C SER A 403 10.51 0.21 -0.07
N THR A 404 9.95 -0.80 -0.73
CA THR A 404 9.05 -1.78 -0.08
C THR A 404 9.78 -2.96 0.55
N VAL A 405 10.90 -3.40 0.00
CA VAL A 405 11.64 -4.58 0.46
C VAL A 405 12.84 -4.17 1.31
N TYR A 406 13.72 -3.31 0.79
CA TYR A 406 14.93 -2.95 1.53
C TYR A 406 14.59 -2.09 2.77
N TYR A 407 13.82 -1.02 2.60
CA TYR A 407 13.47 -0.11 3.71
C TYR A 407 12.31 -0.61 4.56
N MET A 408 11.12 -0.81 3.98
CA MET A 408 9.93 -1.17 4.78
C MET A 408 10.07 -2.56 5.44
N LEU A 409 10.26 -3.64 4.66
CA LEU A 409 10.44 -4.96 5.25
C LEU A 409 11.70 -5.02 6.12
N GLY A 410 12.83 -4.49 5.67
CA GLY A 410 14.07 -4.48 6.45
C GLY A 410 13.89 -3.87 7.84
N PHE A 411 13.24 -2.70 7.93
CA PHE A 411 12.91 -2.06 9.20
C PHE A 411 12.01 -2.93 10.08
N TYR A 412 10.98 -3.55 9.50
CA TYR A 412 10.06 -4.42 10.24
C TYR A 412 10.76 -5.67 10.78
N GLN A 413 11.57 -6.35 9.96
CA GLN A 413 12.32 -7.52 10.38
C GLN A 413 13.35 -7.17 11.47
N ALA A 414 14.06 -6.06 11.32
CA ALA A 414 15.03 -5.62 12.32
C ALA A 414 14.36 -5.28 13.65
N ARG A 415 13.22 -4.60 13.64
CA ARG A 415 12.46 -4.29 14.85
C ARG A 415 11.91 -5.55 15.53
N ASP A 416 11.34 -6.47 14.76
CA ASP A 416 10.78 -7.73 15.29
C ASP A 416 11.87 -8.63 15.91
N GLN A 417 13.02 -8.72 15.25
CA GLN A 417 14.12 -9.61 15.66
C GLN A 417 15.16 -8.94 16.58
N GLY A 418 15.06 -7.62 16.78
CA GLY A 418 16.04 -6.84 17.54
C GLY A 418 17.40 -6.74 16.86
N TRP A 419 17.43 -6.65 15.52
CA TRP A 419 18.67 -6.48 14.76
C TRP A 419 19.12 -5.02 14.78
N ASP A 420 20.39 -4.80 15.10
CA ASP A 420 21.04 -3.49 14.99
C ASP A 420 21.63 -3.34 13.59
N LEU A 421 20.97 -2.52 12.77
CA LEU A 421 21.38 -2.19 11.41
C LEU A 421 22.21 -0.88 11.36
N SER A 422 22.53 -0.28 12.51
CA SER A 422 23.25 1.00 12.57
C SER A 422 24.63 0.87 11.93
N ALA A 423 24.80 1.47 10.76
CA ALA A 423 26.09 1.55 10.10
C ALA A 423 26.16 2.79 9.20
N ALA A 424 27.39 3.24 8.92
CA ALA A 424 27.60 4.37 8.02
C ALA A 424 27.30 4.03 6.54
N ALA A 425 27.28 2.75 6.19
CA ALA A 425 27.02 2.26 4.83
C ALA A 425 26.53 0.81 4.88
N VAL A 426 25.87 0.38 3.81
CA VAL A 426 25.33 -0.98 3.63
C VAL A 426 26.36 -2.07 3.96
N THR A 427 27.61 -1.89 3.53
CA THR A 427 28.71 -2.87 3.75
C THR A 427 29.11 -3.06 5.23
N GLY A 428 28.69 -2.16 6.12
CA GLY A 428 28.97 -2.24 7.55
C GLY A 428 27.96 -3.06 8.35
N VAL A 429 26.84 -3.46 7.74
CA VAL A 429 25.77 -4.24 8.38
C VAL A 429 26.02 -5.75 8.20
N ASP A 430 25.50 -6.58 9.10
CA ASP A 430 25.40 -8.02 8.84
C ASP A 430 24.44 -8.25 7.65
N GLN A 431 24.99 -8.70 6.52
CA GLN A 431 24.23 -8.86 5.28
C GLN A 431 23.12 -9.93 5.40
N SER A 432 23.16 -10.81 6.41
CA SER A 432 22.07 -11.75 6.67
C SER A 432 20.83 -11.08 7.27
N GLN A 433 20.97 -9.84 7.76
CA GLN A 433 19.91 -9.04 8.41
C GLN A 433 19.36 -7.94 7.51
N LEU A 434 19.93 -7.77 6.31
CA LEU A 434 19.41 -6.86 5.28
C LEU A 434 18.55 -7.64 4.29
N MET A 435 17.49 -7.00 3.78
CA MET A 435 16.59 -7.62 2.79
C MET A 435 17.06 -7.28 1.36
N SER A 436 16.98 -8.25 0.46
CA SER A 436 17.35 -8.07 -0.94
C SER A 436 16.21 -7.45 -1.76
N PRO A 437 16.35 -6.23 -2.29
CA PRO A 437 15.35 -5.66 -3.21
C PRO A 437 15.27 -6.45 -4.52
N ASP A 438 16.41 -6.95 -4.99
CA ASP A 438 16.56 -7.72 -6.23
C ASP A 438 15.73 -9.00 -6.24
N PHE A 439 15.64 -9.69 -5.10
CA PHE A 439 14.88 -10.95 -5.02
C PHE A 439 13.44 -10.77 -5.49
N ILE A 440 12.73 -9.75 -4.97
CA ILE A 440 11.37 -9.45 -5.42
C ILE A 440 11.39 -8.79 -6.79
N TYR A 441 12.26 -7.81 -7.06
CA TYR A 441 12.29 -7.09 -8.34
C TYR A 441 12.37 -8.05 -9.53
N GLN A 442 13.29 -9.02 -9.49
CA GLN A 442 13.53 -9.97 -10.58
C GLN A 442 12.39 -11.01 -10.74
N LEU A 443 11.51 -11.14 -9.74
CA LEU A 443 10.26 -11.89 -9.82
C LEU A 443 9.13 -11.10 -10.50
N ILE A 444 9.21 -9.76 -10.59
CA ILE A 444 8.10 -8.91 -11.06
C ILE A 444 8.50 -7.85 -12.10
N ASN A 445 9.70 -7.90 -12.68
CA ASN A 445 10.15 -6.88 -13.62
C ASN A 445 9.73 -7.14 -15.09
N GLY A 446 9.04 -8.24 -15.38
CA GLY A 446 8.71 -8.63 -16.76
C GLY A 446 9.85 -9.33 -17.50
N GLY A 447 10.95 -9.66 -16.81
CA GLY A 447 12.19 -10.18 -17.39
C GLY A 447 13.01 -9.10 -18.12
N GLN A 448 12.81 -7.84 -17.74
CA GLN A 448 13.53 -6.68 -18.26
C GLN A 448 13.77 -5.70 -17.13
N ASP A 449 14.84 -4.92 -17.23
CA ASP A 449 15.05 -3.79 -16.33
C ASP A 449 14.15 -2.60 -16.74
N GLY A 450 12.85 -2.74 -16.48
CA GLY A 450 11.83 -1.79 -16.90
C GLY A 450 10.97 -1.28 -15.76
N GLY A 451 11.36 -1.53 -14.51
CA GLY A 451 10.60 -1.10 -13.34
C GLY A 451 9.47 -2.04 -12.91
N SER A 452 8.88 -1.77 -11.74
CA SER A 452 7.82 -2.56 -11.11
C SER A 452 6.80 -1.68 -10.36
N TYR A 453 5.68 -2.29 -9.94
CA TYR A 453 4.59 -1.63 -9.21
C TYR A 453 4.73 -1.82 -7.70
N TYR A 454 4.29 -0.85 -6.90
CA TYR A 454 4.18 -1.05 -5.45
C TYR A 454 3.29 -2.24 -5.09
N THR A 455 2.16 -2.39 -5.78
CA THR A 455 1.22 -3.48 -5.52
C THR A 455 1.82 -4.84 -5.81
N ASP A 456 2.56 -4.99 -6.91
CA ASP A 456 3.22 -6.25 -7.25
C ASP A 456 4.30 -6.59 -6.21
N ASN A 457 5.11 -5.60 -5.78
CA ASN A 457 6.11 -5.78 -4.73
C ASN A 457 5.45 -6.25 -3.42
N LEU A 458 4.46 -5.52 -2.92
CA LEU A 458 3.81 -5.80 -1.64
C LEU A 458 3.01 -7.11 -1.67
N MET A 459 2.33 -7.44 -2.78
CA MET A 459 1.66 -8.73 -2.95
C MET A 459 2.65 -9.88 -2.93
N MET A 460 3.78 -9.77 -3.63
CA MET A 460 4.79 -10.82 -3.66
C MET A 460 5.55 -10.94 -2.35
N LEU A 461 5.78 -9.83 -1.65
CA LEU A 461 6.33 -9.80 -0.30
C LEU A 461 5.41 -10.51 0.70
N ALA A 462 4.10 -10.26 0.63
CA ALA A 462 3.13 -10.98 1.42
C ALA A 462 3.08 -12.46 1.01
N ASN A 463 3.17 -12.80 -0.28
CA ASN A 463 3.02 -14.17 -0.78
C ASN A 463 4.24 -15.06 -0.52
N LEU A 464 5.45 -14.55 -0.76
CA LEU A 464 6.71 -15.28 -0.80
C LEU A 464 7.69 -14.87 0.31
N GLY A 465 7.63 -13.59 0.71
CA GLY A 465 8.68 -12.93 1.48
C GLY A 465 9.90 -12.58 0.64
N ALA A 466 10.96 -12.08 1.29
CA ALA A 466 12.18 -11.65 0.60
C ALA A 466 13.45 -12.30 1.16
N ALA A 467 14.37 -12.67 0.25
CA ALA A 467 15.67 -13.20 0.62
C ALA A 467 16.50 -12.15 1.37
N SER A 468 17.45 -12.62 2.18
CA SER A 468 18.46 -11.71 2.74
C SER A 468 19.45 -11.25 1.66
N TRP A 469 20.10 -10.12 1.91
CA TRP A 469 21.18 -9.61 1.07
C TRP A 469 22.37 -10.58 0.99
N ALA A 470 22.64 -11.35 2.05
CA ALA A 470 23.68 -12.38 2.03
C ALA A 470 23.43 -13.46 0.96
N GLU A 471 22.17 -13.85 0.76
CA GLU A 471 21.79 -14.91 -0.19
C GLU A 471 21.56 -14.39 -1.60
N MET A 472 21.15 -13.13 -1.73
CA MET A 472 21.00 -12.45 -3.01
C MET A 472 21.37 -10.97 -2.87
N PRO A 473 22.66 -10.61 -2.98
CA PRO A 473 23.08 -9.22 -2.92
C PRO A 473 22.44 -8.40 -4.04
N ALA A 474 22.13 -7.13 -3.79
CA ALA A 474 21.68 -6.24 -4.86
C ALA A 474 22.81 -6.02 -5.88
N ASP A 475 22.50 -6.17 -7.16
CA ASP A 475 23.44 -6.02 -8.29
C ASP A 475 22.74 -5.31 -9.45
N ASP A 476 23.07 -4.03 -9.65
CA ASP A 476 22.45 -3.18 -10.67
C ASP A 476 22.78 -3.58 -12.13
N SER A 477 23.56 -4.64 -12.31
CA SER A 477 23.89 -5.23 -13.60
C SER A 477 23.17 -6.57 -13.90
N GLU A 478 22.46 -7.14 -12.92
CA GLU A 478 21.77 -8.43 -13.02
C GLU A 478 20.32 -8.33 -12.57
N TYR A 479 19.37 -8.58 -13.48
CA TYR A 479 17.93 -8.41 -13.24
C TYR A 479 17.08 -9.64 -13.62
N LEU A 480 17.68 -10.81 -13.85
CA LEU A 480 16.99 -12.01 -14.34
C LEU A 480 17.05 -13.21 -13.38
N SER A 481 18.06 -13.30 -12.52
CA SER A 481 18.22 -14.37 -11.54
C SER A 481 17.04 -14.51 -10.58
N TRP A 482 16.72 -15.74 -10.16
CA TRP A 482 15.75 -16.01 -9.07
C TRP A 482 16.47 -16.49 -7.80
N GLY A 483 17.78 -16.29 -7.70
CA GLY A 483 18.57 -16.66 -6.53
C GLY A 483 18.75 -18.18 -6.33
N SER A 484 19.49 -18.51 -5.27
CA SER A 484 19.75 -19.89 -4.84
C SER A 484 18.55 -20.50 -4.11
N GLU A 485 18.57 -21.81 -3.84
CA GLU A 485 17.56 -22.44 -2.97
C GLU A 485 17.52 -21.79 -1.57
N GLU A 486 18.67 -21.35 -1.05
CA GLU A 486 18.77 -20.69 0.24
C GLU A 486 18.13 -19.29 0.24
N ALA A 487 18.20 -18.57 -0.88
CA ALA A 487 17.47 -17.31 -1.05
C ALA A 487 15.95 -17.52 -0.89
N TRP A 488 15.40 -18.56 -1.51
CA TRP A 488 13.98 -18.92 -1.37
C TRP A 488 13.62 -19.40 0.05
N ARG A 489 14.54 -20.11 0.72
CA ARG A 489 14.34 -20.55 2.10
C ARG A 489 14.31 -19.33 3.04
N THR A 490 15.32 -18.47 3.00
CA THR A 490 15.32 -17.24 3.81
C THR A 490 14.10 -16.35 3.55
N ALA A 491 13.65 -16.24 2.29
CA ALA A 491 12.44 -15.51 1.93
C ALA A 491 11.19 -15.99 2.68
N ALA A 492 11.03 -17.30 2.87
CA ALA A 492 9.87 -17.87 3.57
C ALA A 492 9.70 -17.34 5.02
N GLY A 493 10.77 -16.88 5.66
CA GLY A 493 10.74 -16.29 7.01
C GLY A 493 10.40 -14.80 7.02
N HIS A 494 10.77 -14.03 6.00
CA HIS A 494 10.68 -12.56 6.00
C HIS A 494 9.47 -12.07 5.22
N ARG A 495 8.30 -12.11 5.84
CA ARG A 495 7.01 -11.78 5.22
C ARG A 495 6.32 -10.59 5.89
N VAL A 496 5.29 -10.09 5.22
CA VAL A 496 4.37 -9.04 5.69
C VAL A 496 2.94 -9.57 5.69
N ASP A 497 2.07 -8.90 6.45
CA ASP A 497 0.65 -9.23 6.53
C ASP A 497 -0.16 -8.44 5.49
N TYR A 498 -1.01 -9.18 4.80
CA TYR A 498 -1.91 -8.67 3.77
C TYR A 498 -3.26 -8.29 4.40
N PRO A 499 -3.99 -7.24 3.95
CA PRO A 499 -3.97 -6.53 2.65
C PRO A 499 -2.95 -5.40 2.51
N ILE A 500 -2.85 -4.85 1.29
CA ILE A 500 -2.17 -3.57 1.04
C ILE A 500 -3.11 -2.46 1.48
N TYR A 501 -2.59 -1.48 2.21
CA TYR A 501 -3.33 -0.29 2.59
C TYR A 501 -2.87 0.91 1.78
N TYR A 502 -3.79 1.84 1.56
CA TYR A 502 -3.60 3.04 0.77
C TYR A 502 -4.23 4.25 1.45
N LEU A 503 -3.52 5.37 1.39
CA LEU A 503 -3.97 6.67 1.87
C LEU A 503 -3.49 7.74 0.88
N GLN A 504 -4.34 8.75 0.65
CA GLN A 504 -3.99 9.93 -0.13
C GLN A 504 -4.06 11.16 0.78
N ILE A 505 -3.03 12.00 0.73
CA ILE A 505 -3.00 13.24 1.52
C ILE A 505 -3.76 14.33 0.77
N ASN A 506 -4.94 14.70 1.26
CA ASN A 506 -5.78 15.76 0.70
C ASN A 506 -5.98 16.93 1.64
N ASN A 507 -5.73 16.74 2.94
CA ASN A 507 -5.91 17.75 3.97
C ASN A 507 -5.08 17.42 5.23
N TYR A 508 -5.17 18.27 6.26
CA TYR A 508 -4.43 18.10 7.51
C TYR A 508 -4.90 16.93 8.38
N THR A 509 -6.14 16.45 8.24
CA THR A 509 -6.57 15.19 8.88
C THR A 509 -5.79 14.01 8.32
N ASP A 510 -5.53 14.00 7.00
CA ASP A 510 -4.70 12.97 6.37
C ASP A 510 -3.24 13.09 6.82
N ILE A 511 -2.71 14.31 6.95
CA ILE A 511 -1.37 14.53 7.54
C ILE A 511 -1.29 13.91 8.93
N LYS A 512 -2.29 14.19 9.78
CA LYS A 512 -2.35 13.62 11.13
C LYS A 512 -2.40 12.10 11.09
N ALA A 513 -3.22 11.51 10.21
CA ALA A 513 -3.30 10.06 10.05
C ALA A 513 -1.94 9.46 9.64
N VAL A 514 -1.19 10.09 8.73
CA VAL A 514 0.16 9.64 8.35
C VAL A 514 1.14 9.71 9.53
N LYS A 515 1.08 10.78 10.33
CA LYS A 515 1.88 10.90 11.57
C LYS A 515 1.53 9.79 12.57
N ASP A 516 0.24 9.55 12.79
CA ASP A 516 -0.23 8.48 13.69
C ASP A 516 0.22 7.09 13.19
N LEU A 517 0.27 6.85 11.87
CA LEU A 517 0.83 5.62 11.29
C LEU A 517 2.34 5.50 11.55
N LEU A 518 3.09 6.58 11.32
CA LEU A 518 4.52 6.62 11.59
C LEU A 518 4.81 6.42 13.09
N ASP A 519 4.06 7.06 14.00
CA ASP A 519 4.21 6.89 15.45
C ASP A 519 3.94 5.44 15.91
N GLN A 520 3.09 4.71 15.18
CA GLN A 520 2.85 3.28 15.39
C GLN A 520 3.90 2.38 14.72
N GLY A 521 4.86 2.96 14.01
CA GLY A 521 5.94 2.26 13.35
C GLY A 521 5.56 1.65 12.02
N TYR A 522 4.59 2.23 11.30
CA TYR A 522 4.33 1.93 9.90
C TYR A 522 5.10 2.90 9.01
N LEU A 523 5.98 2.36 8.17
CA LEU A 523 6.62 3.12 7.09
C LEU A 523 5.69 3.14 5.86
N LEU A 524 5.79 4.20 5.05
CA LEU A 524 4.92 4.38 3.88
C LEU A 524 5.76 4.62 2.62
N SER A 525 5.39 3.98 1.51
CA SER A 525 6.00 4.22 0.20
C SER A 525 5.25 5.33 -0.53
N ALA A 526 6.00 6.30 -1.07
CA ALA A 526 5.49 7.46 -1.79
C ALA A 526 6.07 7.54 -3.20
N ALA A 527 5.20 7.78 -4.18
CA ALA A 527 5.59 8.05 -5.55
C ALA A 527 5.92 9.55 -5.73
N ILE A 528 7.01 9.86 -6.43
CA ILE A 528 7.44 11.24 -6.65
C ILE A 528 7.86 11.47 -8.11
N ASP A 529 7.98 12.73 -8.50
CA ASP A 529 8.62 13.14 -9.77
C ASP A 529 10.10 13.42 -9.55
N SER A 530 10.95 12.49 -9.98
CA SER A 530 12.39 12.59 -9.80
C SER A 530 13.03 13.71 -10.62
N THR A 531 12.34 14.24 -11.63
CA THR A 531 12.83 15.39 -12.41
C THR A 531 12.70 16.71 -11.65
N GLN A 532 11.93 16.73 -10.56
CA GLN A 532 11.75 17.91 -9.71
C GLN A 532 12.62 17.88 -8.44
N TYR A 533 13.47 16.85 -8.26
CA TYR A 533 14.54 16.92 -7.27
C TYR A 533 15.44 18.11 -7.57
N ASN A 534 15.73 18.90 -6.53
CA ASN A 534 16.54 20.09 -6.67
C ASN A 534 17.48 20.26 -5.47
N SER A 535 18.40 21.21 -5.59
CA SER A 535 19.44 21.45 -4.58
C SER A 535 18.90 21.95 -3.24
N ASN A 536 17.64 22.37 -3.15
CA ASN A 536 17.07 22.84 -1.89
C ASN A 536 16.79 21.69 -0.92
N GLY A 537 16.74 20.44 -1.40
CA GLY A 537 16.48 19.28 -0.55
C GLY A 537 15.04 19.15 -0.06
N ILE A 538 14.19 20.12 -0.40
CA ILE A 538 12.81 20.20 0.06
C ILE A 538 11.88 20.59 -1.07
N TRP A 539 10.74 19.91 -1.11
CA TRP A 539 9.59 20.25 -1.92
C TRP A 539 8.59 21.07 -1.11
N THR A 540 8.18 22.17 -1.69
CA THR A 540 7.20 23.14 -1.20
C THR A 540 6.23 23.44 -2.34
N VAL A 541 5.10 24.10 -2.04
CA VAL A 541 4.11 24.48 -3.06
C VAL A 541 4.70 25.35 -4.18
N ASP A 542 5.81 26.05 -3.92
CA ASP A 542 6.48 26.92 -4.87
C ASP A 542 7.36 26.18 -5.90
N ASN A 543 7.85 24.98 -5.56
CA ASN A 543 8.85 24.26 -6.36
C ASN A 543 8.49 22.81 -6.70
N TYR A 544 7.36 22.30 -6.21
CA TYR A 544 6.85 20.97 -6.51
C TYR A 544 5.38 21.02 -6.87
N SER A 545 5.10 20.91 -8.18
CA SER A 545 3.73 21.03 -8.70
C SER A 545 3.54 20.15 -9.92
N ASN A 546 2.32 19.63 -10.08
CA ASN A 546 1.92 18.77 -11.21
C ASN A 546 2.93 17.65 -11.50
N PRO A 547 3.31 16.83 -10.51
CA PRO A 547 4.38 15.86 -10.64
C PRO A 547 4.05 14.77 -11.67
N TYR A 548 5.07 14.41 -12.45
CA TYR A 548 5.08 13.22 -13.27
C TYR A 548 5.76 12.08 -12.50
N LEU A 549 4.95 11.26 -11.82
CA LEU A 549 5.43 10.21 -10.93
C LEU A 549 6.25 9.17 -11.69
N ASP A 550 7.51 8.97 -11.28
CA ASP A 550 8.44 8.04 -11.93
C ASP A 550 9.46 7.37 -10.99
N HIS A 551 9.41 7.70 -9.69
CA HIS A 551 10.39 7.22 -8.73
C HIS A 551 9.80 6.99 -7.34
N ALA A 552 10.34 5.99 -6.64
CA ALA A 552 9.83 5.52 -5.35
C ALA A 552 10.71 5.97 -4.19
N ASN A 553 10.09 6.43 -3.10
CA ASN A 553 10.75 6.82 -1.86
C ASN A 553 9.98 6.28 -0.66
N THR A 554 10.65 6.17 0.49
CA THR A 554 10.03 5.75 1.75
C THR A 554 9.88 6.94 2.69
N VAL A 555 8.67 7.23 3.15
CA VAL A 555 8.39 8.17 4.23
C VAL A 555 8.76 7.50 5.55
N VAL A 556 9.68 8.11 6.30
CA VAL A 556 10.29 7.53 7.51
C VAL A 556 10.14 8.40 8.75
N GLY A 557 9.55 9.58 8.61
CA GLY A 557 9.54 10.54 9.69
C GLY A 557 8.87 11.84 9.29
N TYR A 558 8.75 12.71 10.27
CA TYR A 558 8.13 14.02 10.13
C TYR A 558 8.74 15.04 11.10
N ASP A 559 8.59 16.32 10.79
CA ASP A 559 9.02 17.42 11.66
C ASP A 559 8.03 18.58 11.52
N ASP A 560 7.31 18.88 12.61
CA ASP A 560 6.32 19.94 12.71
C ASP A 560 6.98 21.33 12.90
N SER A 561 8.27 21.36 13.19
CA SER A 561 9.01 22.58 13.55
C SER A 561 9.75 23.24 12.39
N TYR A 562 9.64 22.69 11.16
CA TYR A 562 10.11 23.38 9.96
C TYR A 562 9.48 24.78 9.88
N GLN A 563 10.18 25.73 9.24
CA GLN A 563 9.64 27.08 9.05
C GLN A 563 9.72 27.46 7.58
N ASN A 564 10.93 27.57 7.00
CA ASN A 564 11.11 28.05 5.63
C ASN A 564 12.33 27.47 4.88
N SER A 565 13.27 26.79 5.54
CA SER A 565 14.40 26.17 4.83
C SER A 565 14.81 24.80 5.38
N VAL A 566 15.47 24.00 4.52
CA VAL A 566 15.89 22.63 4.87
C VAL A 566 16.85 22.64 6.07
N GLU A 567 17.65 23.70 6.25
CA GLU A 567 18.56 23.86 7.38
C GLU A 567 17.86 23.98 8.73
N GLU A 568 16.57 24.32 8.77
CA GLU A 568 15.78 24.43 10.00
C GLU A 568 15.19 23.09 10.45
N ILE A 569 15.20 22.08 9.58
CA ILE A 569 14.74 20.72 9.90
C ILE A 569 15.64 20.10 10.96
N SER A 570 15.03 19.48 11.97
CA SER A 570 15.71 18.87 13.12
C SER A 570 16.09 17.41 12.88
N ILE A 571 15.35 16.71 12.01
CA ILE A 571 15.53 15.29 11.68
C ILE A 571 16.48 15.09 10.49
N LYS A 572 17.77 15.39 10.68
CA LYS A 572 18.80 15.25 9.63
C LYS A 572 19.55 13.94 9.76
#